data_AF-A0A538L8H7-F1
#
_entry.id   AF-A0A538L8H7-F1
#
_cell.length_a   1.000
_cell.length_b   1.000
_cell.length_c   1.000
_cell.angle_alpha   90.00
_cell.angle_beta   90.00
_cell.angle_gamma   90.00
#
_symmetry.space_group_name_H-M   'P 1'
#
loop_
_entity.id
_entity.type
_entity.pdbx_description
1 polymer ?
#
loop_
_entity_poly.entity_id
_entity_poly.type
_entity_poly.pdbx_seq_one_letter_code
_entity_poly.pdbx_strand_id
1 'polypeptide(L)'
;MPKKDPLLEEISALLDAGEAVDDAARLERTLTDGYARALTLEAERRRLEKQIGVLTVAVGTGDDAARRELAALVRRAKRQELDLGALRAQLGRLRRRHSSAVRAG
;
A
#
# COMPACT_ATOMS: atom_id res chain seq x y z
N MET A 1 -6.65 -12.41 -13.87
CA MET A 1 -5.61 -11.88 -12.97
C MET A 1 -6.07 -10.53 -12.46
N PRO A 2 -5.93 -10.18 -11.18
CA PRO A 2 -6.23 -8.82 -10.74
C PRO A 2 -5.36 -7.86 -11.55
N LYS A 3 -5.98 -6.83 -12.12
CA LYS A 3 -5.29 -5.78 -12.86
C LYS A 3 -4.25 -5.18 -11.91
N LYS A 4 -2.96 -5.23 -12.28
CA LYS A 4 -1.90 -4.60 -11.51
C LYS A 4 -2.23 -3.10 -11.38
N ASP A 5 -2.05 -2.56 -10.19
CA ASP A 5 -2.27 -1.14 -9.91
C ASP A 5 -1.26 -0.33 -10.75
N PRO A 6 -1.70 0.50 -11.71
CA PRO A 6 -0.80 1.17 -12.66
C PRO A 6 0.22 2.07 -11.96
N LEU A 7 -0.13 2.62 -10.79
CA LEU A 7 0.79 3.40 -9.97
C LEU A 7 1.93 2.55 -9.40
N LEU A 8 1.64 1.30 -9.00
CA LEU A 8 2.67 0.38 -8.50
C LEU A 8 3.61 -0.07 -9.62
N GLU A 9 3.09 -0.22 -10.83
CA GLU A 9 3.90 -0.50 -12.03
C GLU A 9 4.81 0.68 -12.35
N GLU A 10 4.30 1.92 -12.30
CA GLU A 10 5.11 3.11 -12.51
C GLU A 10 6.20 3.26 -11.44
N ILE A 11 5.87 3.10 -10.16
CA ILE A 11 6.85 3.14 -9.06
C ILE A 11 7.94 2.09 -9.28
N SER A 12 7.57 0.88 -9.70
CA SER A 12 8.54 -0.19 -9.96
C SER A 12 9.41 0.13 -11.17
N ALA A 13 8.83 0.58 -12.27
CA ALA A 13 9.57 0.97 -13.47
C ALA A 13 10.53 2.13 -13.20
N LEU A 14 10.14 3.12 -12.40
CA LEU A 14 11.01 4.20 -11.97
C LEU A 14 12.15 3.68 -11.11
N LEU A 15 11.90 2.75 -10.19
CA LEU A 15 12.94 2.14 -9.35
C LEU A 15 13.91 1.26 -10.15
N ASP A 16 13.44 0.60 -11.20
CA ASP A 16 14.26 -0.24 -12.07
C ASP A 16 15.07 0.58 -13.10
N ALA A 17 14.60 1.79 -13.43
CA ALA A 17 15.37 2.74 -14.24
C ALA A 17 16.61 3.24 -13.50
N GLY A 18 17.70 3.48 -14.22
CA GLY A 18 18.93 4.05 -13.64
C GLY A 18 18.75 5.48 -13.14
N GLU A 19 19.50 5.88 -12.11
CA GLU A 19 19.38 7.22 -11.50
C GLU A 19 19.80 8.36 -12.45
N ALA A 20 20.63 8.07 -13.47
CA ALA A 20 21.08 9.06 -14.44
C ALA A 20 19.96 9.63 -15.34
N VAL A 21 18.80 8.97 -15.40
CA VAL A 21 17.62 9.41 -16.16
C VAL A 21 16.50 9.93 -15.25
N ASP A 22 16.80 10.21 -13.98
CA ASP A 22 15.82 10.72 -13.03
C ASP A 22 15.37 12.14 -13.39
N ASP A 23 14.07 12.29 -13.63
CA ASP A 23 13.38 13.56 -13.74
C ASP A 23 12.73 13.89 -12.38
N ALA A 24 13.25 14.92 -11.71
CA ALA A 24 12.75 15.35 -10.40
C ALA A 24 11.25 15.63 -10.40
N ALA A 25 10.72 16.30 -11.44
CA ALA A 25 9.31 16.65 -11.51
C ALA A 25 8.43 15.40 -11.68
N ARG A 26 8.90 14.41 -12.44
CA ARG A 26 8.20 13.12 -12.56
C ARG A 26 8.21 12.36 -11.23
N LEU A 27 9.36 12.27 -10.59
CA LEU A 27 9.50 11.60 -9.29
C LEU A 27 8.60 12.24 -8.22
N GLU A 28 8.50 13.57 -8.19
CA GLU A 28 7.63 14.29 -7.26
C GLU A 28 6.14 13.96 -7.45
N ARG A 29 5.67 13.95 -8.71
CA ARG A 29 4.28 13.57 -9.03
C ARG A 29 3.99 12.14 -8.58
N THR A 30 4.84 11.19 -8.95
CA THR A 30 4.67 9.78 -8.56
C THR A 30 4.74 9.59 -7.04
N LEU A 31 5.57 10.35 -6.32
CA LEU A 31 5.60 10.34 -4.86
C LEU A 31 4.29 10.84 -4.26
N THR A 32 3.74 11.93 -4.78
CA THR A 32 2.45 12.49 -4.35
C THR A 32 1.33 11.47 -4.51
N ASP A 33 1.20 10.88 -5.70
CA ASP A 33 0.18 9.86 -5.98
C ASP A 33 0.39 8.61 -5.11
N GLY A 34 1.65 8.21 -4.94
CA GLY A 34 2.07 7.13 -4.05
C GLY A 34 1.64 7.32 -2.61
N TYR A 35 1.85 8.51 -2.05
CA TYR A 35 1.42 8.81 -0.68
C TYR A 35 -0.10 8.89 -0.56
N ALA A 36 -0.81 9.44 -1.54
CA ALA A 36 -2.27 9.41 -1.58
C ALA A 36 -2.82 7.98 -1.61
N ARG A 37 -2.18 7.08 -2.37
CA ARG A 37 -2.54 5.65 -2.39
C ARG A 37 -2.27 4.97 -1.05
N ALA A 38 -1.13 5.26 -0.41
CA ALA A 38 -0.81 4.72 0.91
C ALA A 38 -1.86 5.14 1.96
N LEU A 39 -2.27 6.41 1.97
CA LEU A 39 -3.35 6.91 2.85
C LEU A 39 -4.68 6.19 2.60
N THR A 40 -5.00 5.93 1.33
CA THR A 40 -6.20 5.18 0.95
C THR A 40 -6.16 3.75 1.52
N LEU A 41 -5.04 3.05 1.37
CA LEU A 41 -4.85 1.70 1.90
C LEU A 41 -4.91 1.67 3.43
N GLU A 42 -4.37 2.68 4.11
CA GLU A 42 -4.51 2.82 5.57
C GLU A 42 -5.97 3.00 6.01
N ALA A 43 -6.74 3.80 5.28
CA ALA A 43 -8.16 3.98 5.57
C ALA A 43 -8.95 2.68 5.35
N GLU A 44 -8.65 1.93 4.28
CA GLU A 44 -9.21 0.59 4.05
C GLU A 44 -8.87 -0.38 5.19
N ARG A 45 -7.61 -0.39 5.64
CA ARG A 45 -7.14 -1.22 6.75
C ARG A 45 -7.91 -0.92 8.04
N ARG A 46 -8.08 0.37 8.38
CA ARG A 46 -8.85 0.79 9.56
C ARG A 46 -10.31 0.33 9.50
N ARG A 47 -10.92 0.28 8.30
CA ARG A 47 -12.29 -0.24 8.12
C ARG A 47 -12.33 -1.75 8.37
N LEU A 48 -11.36 -2.50 7.85
CA LEU A 48 -11.26 -3.94 8.11
C LEU A 48 -11.03 -4.25 9.59
N GLU A 49 -10.15 -3.51 10.26
CA GLU A 49 -9.89 -3.66 11.70
C GLU A 49 -11.18 -3.49 12.53
N LYS A 50 -12.00 -2.49 12.18
CA LYS A 50 -13.32 -2.29 12.81
C LYS A 50 -14.26 -3.47 12.57
N GLN A 51 -14.35 -3.98 11.33
CA GLN A 51 -15.21 -5.13 11.00
C GLN A 51 -14.77 -6.40 11.73
N ILE A 52 -13.46 -6.65 11.81
CA ILE A 52 -12.87 -7.75 12.59
C ILE A 52 -13.26 -7.65 14.07
N GLY A 53 -13.18 -6.45 14.66
CA GLY A 53 -13.60 -6.22 16.04
C GLY A 53 -15.06 -6.57 16.30
N VAL A 54 -15.97 -6.17 15.41
CA VAL A 54 -17.40 -6.49 15.50
C VAL A 54 -17.65 -8.00 15.41
N LEU A 55 -17.05 -8.68 14.42
CA LEU A 55 -17.22 -10.12 14.23
C LEU A 55 -16.61 -10.96 15.34
N THR A 56 -15.55 -10.46 16.01
CA THR A 56 -14.95 -11.16 17.15
C THR A 56 -15.95 -11.30 18.31
N VAL A 57 -16.83 -10.31 18.51
CA VAL A 57 -17.92 -10.39 19.50
C VAL A 57 -18.97 -11.45 19.10
N ALA A 58 -19.37 -11.47 17.82
CA ALA A 58 -20.34 -12.44 17.30
C ALA A 58 -19.81 -13.89 17.29
N VAL A 59 -18.52 -14.10 17.05
CA VAL A 59 -17.89 -15.43 17.15
C VAL A 59 -17.95 -15.99 18.57
N GLY A 60 -17.88 -15.12 19.58
CA GLY A 60 -18.01 -15.48 20.99
C GLY A 60 -19.37 -16.12 21.32
N THR A 61 -20.40 -15.88 20.51
CA THR A 61 -21.76 -16.45 20.70
C THR A 61 -21.96 -17.78 19.97
N GLY A 62 -20.93 -18.33 19.31
CA GLY A 62 -20.96 -19.66 18.70
C GLY A 62 -21.35 -19.71 17.21
N ASP A 63 -21.39 -18.57 16.51
CA ASP A 63 -21.75 -18.53 15.08
C ASP A 63 -20.59 -18.97 14.15
N ASP A 64 -20.76 -20.09 13.46
CA ASP A 64 -19.80 -20.63 12.50
C ASP A 64 -19.69 -19.81 11.20
N ALA A 65 -20.74 -19.07 10.81
CA ALA A 65 -20.66 -18.15 9.67
C ALA A 65 -19.75 -16.96 10.03
N ALA A 66 -19.95 -16.36 11.20
CA ALA A 66 -19.09 -15.29 11.71
C ALA A 66 -17.62 -15.74 11.83
N ARG A 67 -17.35 -16.98 12.24
CA ARG A 67 -15.97 -17.54 12.31
C ARG A 67 -15.29 -17.57 10.94
N ARG A 68 -16.00 -18.03 9.91
CA ARG A 68 -15.45 -18.10 8.54
C ARG A 68 -15.21 -16.71 7.96
N GLU A 69 -16.13 -15.79 8.18
CA GLU A 69 -15.98 -14.40 7.73
C GLU A 69 -14.81 -13.70 8.43
N LEU A 70 -14.70 -13.85 9.76
CA LEU A 70 -13.58 -13.32 10.53
C LEU A 70 -12.23 -13.84 10.01
N ALA A 71 -12.12 -15.15 9.75
CA ALA A 71 -10.90 -15.73 9.19
C ALA A 71 -10.57 -15.16 7.80
N ALA A 72 -11.57 -14.89 6.96
CA ALA A 72 -11.38 -14.27 5.65
C ALA A 72 -10.90 -12.81 5.76
N LEU A 73 -11.49 -12.02 6.67
CA LEU A 73 -11.11 -10.64 6.90
C LEU A 73 -9.72 -10.51 7.49
N VAL A 74 -9.35 -11.36 8.46
CA VAL A 74 -7.99 -11.40 9.03
C VAL A 74 -6.96 -11.70 7.94
N ARG A 75 -7.22 -12.66 7.05
CA ARG A 75 -6.33 -12.95 5.91
C ARG A 75 -6.21 -11.75 4.96
N ARG A 76 -7.32 -11.05 4.70
CA ARG A 76 -7.32 -9.84 3.85
C ARG A 76 -6.52 -8.70 4.49
N ALA A 77 -6.72 -8.44 5.79
CA ALA A 77 -6.01 -7.41 6.53
C ALA A 77 -4.49 -7.65 6.53
N LYS A 78 -4.06 -8.89 6.79
CA LYS A 78 -2.63 -9.27 6.72
C LYS A 78 -2.01 -9.01 5.35
N ARG A 79 -2.72 -9.35 4.26
CA ARG A 79 -2.23 -9.07 2.90
C ARG A 79 -2.10 -7.57 2.65
N GLN A 80 -3.12 -6.78 3.01
CA GLN A 80 -3.07 -5.32 2.84
C GLN A 80 -1.96 -4.66 3.66
N GLU A 81 -1.64 -5.20 4.84
CA GLU A 81 -0.51 -4.72 5.65
C GLU A 81 0.84 -4.97 4.96
N LEU A 82 1.04 -6.15 4.37
CA LEU A 82 2.22 -6.45 3.57
C LEU A 82 2.32 -5.53 2.35
N ASP A 83 1.22 -5.34 1.63
CA ASP A 83 1.16 -4.49 0.44
C ASP A 83 1.48 -3.02 0.79
N LEU A 84 0.92 -2.51 1.89
CA LEU A 84 1.19 -1.16 2.39
C LEU A 84 2.66 -1.00 2.83
N GLY A 85 3.21 -2.01 3.49
CA GLY A 85 4.62 -2.05 3.87
C GLY A 85 5.55 -1.99 2.66
N ALA A 86 5.27 -2.80 1.63
CA ALA A 86 6.02 -2.81 0.39
C ALA A 86 5.94 -1.45 -0.34
N LEU A 87 4.75 -0.87 -0.46
CA LEU A 87 4.55 0.45 -1.07
C LEU A 87 5.36 1.53 -0.34
N ARG A 88 5.26 1.60 0.99
CA ARG A 88 6.03 2.59 1.78
C ARG A 88 7.53 2.43 1.61
N ALA A 89 8.03 1.20 1.54
CA ALA A 89 9.45 0.93 1.29
C ALA A 89 9.89 1.39 -0.12
N GLN A 90 9.05 1.18 -1.14
CA GLN A 90 9.29 1.68 -2.50
C GLN A 90 9.27 3.22 -2.56
N LEU A 91 8.28 3.87 -1.95
CA LEU A 91 8.21 5.33 -1.86
C LEU A 91 9.41 5.92 -1.11
N GLY A 92 9.87 5.25 -0.05
CA GLY A 92 11.08 5.65 0.67
C GLY A 92 12.35 5.61 -0.20
N ARG A 93 12.44 4.65 -1.13
CA ARG A 93 13.52 4.59 -2.13
C ARG A 93 13.38 5.70 -3.17
N LEU A 94 12.18 5.87 -3.72
CA LEU A 94 11.89 6.89 -4.74
C LEU A 94 12.14 8.31 -4.21
N ARG A 95 11.82 8.56 -2.94
CA ARG A 95 12.10 9.83 -2.26
C ARG A 95 13.59 10.13 -2.19
N ARG A 96 14.44 9.13 -1.93
CA ARG A 96 15.90 9.33 -1.90
C ARG A 96 16.43 9.71 -3.28
N ARG A 97 15.94 9.04 -4.33
CA ARG A 97 16.26 9.38 -5.72
C ARG A 97 15.84 10.79 -6.08
N HIS A 98 14.60 11.18 -5.76
CA HIS A 98 14.11 12.54 -5.95
C HIS A 98 15.03 13.57 -5.27
N SER A 99 15.41 13.34 -4.00
CA SER A 99 16.33 14.24 -3.30
C SER A 99 17.71 14.32 -3.95
N SER A 100 18.21 13.24 -4.56
CA SER A 100 19.48 13.26 -5.30
C SER A 100 19.34 14.02 -6.62
N ALA A 101 18.26 13.80 -7.37
CA ALA A 101 17.99 14.49 -8.63
C ALA A 101 17.87 16.01 -8.44
N VAL A 102 17.14 16.46 -7.40
CA VAL A 102 17.00 17.89 -7.06
C VAL A 102 18.33 18.55 -6.67
N ARG A 103 19.29 17.79 -6.11
CA ARG A 103 20.62 18.33 -5.77
C ARG A 103 21.58 18.36 -6.95
N ALA A 104 21.32 17.57 -7.98
CA ALA A 104 22.19 17.42 -9.15
C ALA A 104 21.84 18.37 -10.30
N GLY A 105 20.59 18.86 -10.35
CA GLY A 105 20.14 19.92 -11.25
C GLY A 105 20.30 21.31 -10.63
#